data_AF-A0A6V8CZP7-F1
#
_entry.id   AF-A0A6V8CZP7-F1
#
_cell.length_a   1.000
_cell.length_b   1.000
_cell.length_c   1.000
_cell.angle_alpha   90.00
_cell.angle_beta   90.00
_cell.angle_gamma   90.00
#
_symmetry.space_group_name_H-M   'P 1'
#
loop_
_entity.id
_entity.type
_entity.pdbx_description
1 polymer ?
#
loop_
_entity_poly.entity_id
_entity_poly.type
_entity_poly.pdbx_seq_one_letter_code
_entity_poly.pdbx_strand_id
1 'polypeptide(L)'
;MSDERRGLGRGLDDLMAQNEMDLPFLSAYGPASEMEEDISQAKAPPEEIFDAVVRHLRSIGCEIESTEDERLSVQGLTVAIGEDAIQLTFESEHRLPFVPSDLASPGLREGKIDVDGRGAQVMIQAWGIEARRCLSRFIEHVTINDDG
;
A
#
# COMPACT_ATOMS: atom_id res chain seq x y z
N MET A 1 -30.11 19.03 51.30
CA MET A 1 -28.89 19.48 50.60
C MET A 1 -28.51 18.33 49.65
N SER A 2 -29.21 18.14 48.54
CA SER A 2 -29.14 18.87 47.24
C SER A 2 -27.99 18.36 46.35
N ASP A 3 -28.34 17.38 45.51
CA ASP A 3 -27.89 17.10 44.14
C ASP A 3 -26.38 17.06 43.80
N GLU A 4 -25.83 15.84 43.73
CA GLU A 4 -24.56 15.55 43.06
C GLU A 4 -24.80 14.60 41.86
N ARG A 5 -25.66 15.03 40.94
CA ARG A 5 -25.72 14.52 39.55
C ARG A 5 -25.38 15.66 38.59
N ARG A 6 -24.14 16.15 38.63
CA ARG A 6 -23.63 17.14 37.66
C ARG A 6 -22.51 16.50 36.84
N GLY A 7 -22.74 16.31 35.54
CA GLY A 7 -21.67 16.52 34.57
C GLY A 7 -21.47 15.52 33.43
N LEU A 8 -22.05 14.31 33.45
CA LEU A 8 -21.75 13.31 32.40
C LEU A 8 -22.70 13.32 31.20
N GLY A 9 -23.96 13.76 31.38
CA GLY A 9 -24.93 13.81 30.27
C GLY A 9 -24.73 15.00 29.33
N ARG A 10 -24.31 16.15 29.86
CA ARG A 10 -24.15 17.39 29.06
C ARG A 10 -22.99 17.32 28.08
N GLY A 11 -21.87 16.70 28.47
CA GLY A 11 -20.72 16.57 27.58
C GLY A 11 -20.95 15.59 26.42
N LEU A 12 -21.79 14.58 26.61
CA LEU A 12 -22.17 13.66 25.54
C LEU A 12 -23.11 14.35 24.54
N ASP A 13 -24.13 15.06 25.04
CA ASP A 13 -25.06 15.82 24.20
C ASP A 13 -24.33 16.91 23.40
N ASP A 14 -23.35 17.59 23.99
CA ASP A 14 -22.53 18.59 23.30
C ASP A 14 -21.65 17.94 22.21
N LEU A 15 -21.11 16.74 22.46
CA LEU A 15 -20.34 15.97 21.47
C LEU A 15 -21.22 15.44 20.32
N MET A 16 -22.45 15.04 20.64
CA MET A 16 -23.43 14.60 19.64
C MET A 16 -23.91 15.77 18.79
N ALA A 17 -24.18 16.93 19.40
CA ALA A 17 -24.56 18.15 18.69
C ALA A 17 -23.44 18.64 17.77
N GLN A 18 -22.17 18.56 18.20
CA GLN A 18 -21.02 18.89 17.35
C GLN A 18 -20.94 17.93 16.14
N ASN A 19 -21.07 16.62 16.36
CA ASN A 19 -21.08 15.62 15.27
C ASN A 19 -22.22 15.85 14.27
N GLU A 20 -23.42 16.18 14.75
CA GLU A 20 -24.57 16.48 13.88
C GLU A 20 -24.36 17.73 13.02
N MET A 21 -23.61 18.72 13.51
CA MET A 21 -23.27 19.92 12.74
C MET A 21 -22.19 19.66 11.68
N ASP A 22 -21.29 18.71 11.92
CA ASP A 22 -20.18 18.39 11.01
C ASP A 22 -20.60 17.42 9.88
N LEU A 23 -21.67 16.64 10.08
CA LEU A 23 -22.16 15.65 9.10
C LEU A 23 -22.62 16.28 7.75
N PRO A 24 -23.35 17.42 7.72
CA PRO A 24 -23.66 18.12 6.48
C PRO A 24 -22.41 18.60 5.72
N PHE A 25 -21.37 19.04 6.44
CA PHE A 25 -20.09 19.46 5.84
C PHE A 25 -19.37 18.27 5.20
N LEU A 26 -19.30 17.13 5.89
CA LEU A 26 -18.68 15.91 5.37
C LEU A 26 -19.45 15.32 4.18
N SER A 27 -20.79 15.38 4.19
CA SER A 27 -21.63 14.86 3.11
C SER A 27 -21.42 15.58 1.77
N ALA A 28 -20.94 16.83 1.79
CA ALA A 28 -20.60 17.60 0.59
C ALA A 28 -19.36 17.05 -0.15
N TYR A 29 -18.52 16.25 0.53
CA TYR A 29 -17.35 15.62 -0.07
C TYR A 29 -17.66 14.29 -0.80
N GLY A 30 -18.95 13.92 -0.89
CA GLY A 30 -19.38 12.69 -1.54
C GLY A 30 -19.29 11.47 -0.61
N PRO A 31 -19.94 10.35 -0.98
CA PRO A 31 -19.88 9.14 -0.18
C PRO A 31 -18.42 8.64 -0.10
N ALA A 32 -17.95 8.34 1.12
CA ALA A 32 -16.65 7.69 1.33
C ALA A 32 -16.54 6.30 0.65
N SER A 33 -17.67 5.78 0.16
CA SER A 33 -17.84 4.47 -0.46
C SER A 33 -17.03 4.23 -1.75
N GLU A 34 -16.43 5.25 -2.38
CA GLU A 34 -15.61 5.04 -3.57
C GLU A 34 -14.14 4.69 -3.25
N MET A 35 -13.70 4.83 -2.00
CA MET A 35 -12.33 4.50 -1.57
C MET A 35 -12.25 3.38 -0.52
N GLU A 36 -13.37 2.89 0.01
CA GLU A 36 -13.36 1.93 1.13
C GLU A 36 -12.91 0.51 0.76
N GLU A 37 -13.06 0.09 -0.50
CA GLU A 37 -12.67 -1.27 -0.91
C GLU A 37 -11.14 -1.51 -0.88
N ASP A 38 -10.33 -0.44 -0.80
CA ASP A 38 -8.90 -0.48 -1.10
C ASP A 38 -7.97 -0.07 0.07
N ILE A 39 -8.54 0.13 1.28
CA ILE A 39 -7.83 0.63 2.48
C ILE A 39 -7.64 -0.46 3.55
N SER A 40 -8.05 -1.72 3.29
CA SER A 40 -7.82 -2.80 4.24
C SER A 40 -6.32 -3.08 4.39
N GLN A 41 -5.67 -2.45 5.38
CA GLN A 41 -4.35 -2.85 5.87
C GLN A 41 -4.43 -4.12 6.74
N ALA A 42 -5.56 -4.84 6.70
CA ALA A 42 -5.64 -6.15 7.32
C ALA A 42 -4.62 -7.05 6.63
N LYS A 43 -3.92 -7.85 7.44
CA LYS A 43 -3.07 -8.91 6.90
C LYS A 43 -3.95 -9.82 6.06
N ALA A 44 -3.63 -9.93 4.78
CA ALA A 44 -4.22 -10.89 3.86
C ALA A 44 -3.26 -12.07 3.70
N PRO A 45 -3.76 -13.28 3.35
CA PRO A 45 -2.92 -14.38 2.92
C PRO A 45 -1.96 -13.95 1.80
N PRO A 46 -0.70 -14.41 1.78
CA PRO A 46 0.27 -14.05 0.74
C PRO A 46 -0.26 -14.28 -0.69
N GLU A 47 -1.05 -15.33 -0.92
CA GLU A 47 -1.63 -15.66 -2.22
C GLU A 47 -2.60 -14.57 -2.71
N GLU A 48 -3.42 -14.01 -1.81
CA GLU A 48 -4.31 -12.90 -2.15
C GLU A 48 -3.53 -11.61 -2.46
N ILE A 49 -2.43 -11.37 -1.74
CA ILE A 49 -1.53 -10.25 -2.03
C ILE A 49 -0.85 -10.46 -3.39
N PHE A 50 -0.43 -11.69 -3.71
CA PHE A 50 0.14 -12.03 -5.02
C PHE A 50 -0.83 -11.73 -6.16
N ASP A 51 -2.08 -12.19 -6.04
CA ASP A 51 -3.12 -11.92 -7.03
C ASP A 51 -3.39 -10.42 -7.19
N ALA A 52 -3.38 -9.67 -6.09
CA ALA A 52 -3.51 -8.21 -6.12
C ALA A 52 -2.33 -7.54 -6.83
N VAL A 53 -1.09 -8.00 -6.61
CA VAL A 53 0.10 -7.54 -7.33
C VAL A 53 -0.02 -7.82 -8.83
N VAL A 54 -0.41 -9.04 -9.22
CA VAL A 54 -0.63 -9.42 -10.63
C VAL A 54 -1.66 -8.51 -11.28
N ARG A 55 -2.81 -8.28 -10.63
CA ARG A 55 -3.86 -7.40 -11.13
C ARG A 55 -3.36 -5.96 -11.27
N HIS A 56 -2.60 -5.46 -10.30
CA HIS A 56 -2.03 -4.11 -10.33
C HIS A 56 -1.06 -3.93 -11.49
N LEU A 57 -0.10 -4.85 -11.65
CA LEU A 57 0.89 -4.82 -12.73
C LEU A 57 0.21 -4.86 -14.11
N ARG A 58 -0.80 -5.70 -14.30
CA ARG A 58 -1.60 -5.72 -15.53
C ARG A 58 -2.35 -4.40 -15.77
N SER A 59 -2.87 -3.80 -14.71
CA SER A 59 -3.62 -2.53 -14.81
C SER A 59 -2.75 -1.34 -15.24
N ILE A 60 -1.45 -1.38 -14.94
CA ILE A 60 -0.47 -0.36 -15.36
C ILE A 60 0.24 -0.72 -16.68
N GLY A 61 -0.23 -1.76 -17.39
CA GLY A 61 0.25 -2.10 -18.73
C GLY A 61 1.50 -2.98 -18.78
N CYS A 62 1.87 -3.65 -17.68
CA CYS A 62 3.01 -4.57 -17.68
C CYS A 62 2.67 -5.91 -18.35
N GLU A 63 3.51 -6.33 -19.29
CA GLU A 63 3.54 -7.69 -19.83
C GLU A 63 4.34 -8.59 -18.87
N ILE A 64 3.69 -9.55 -18.21
CA ILE A 64 4.35 -10.46 -17.27
C ILE A 64 5.17 -11.49 -18.08
N GLU A 65 6.48 -11.51 -17.88
CA GLU A 65 7.42 -12.32 -18.67
C GLU A 65 7.34 -13.81 -18.33
N SER A 66 7.21 -14.13 -17.04
CA SER A 66 7.09 -15.50 -16.56
C SER A 66 6.18 -15.58 -15.34
N THR A 67 5.50 -16.70 -15.20
CA THR A 67 4.77 -17.08 -14.00
C THR A 67 5.00 -18.57 -13.79
N GLU A 68 5.83 -18.92 -12.82
CA GLU A 68 6.19 -20.29 -12.47
C GLU A 68 6.04 -20.42 -10.96
N ASP A 69 5.36 -21.48 -10.48
CA ASP A 69 5.28 -21.90 -9.07
C ASP A 69 5.42 -20.74 -8.06
N GLU A 70 4.36 -19.93 -7.92
CA GLU A 70 4.28 -18.87 -6.89
C GLU A 70 5.29 -17.72 -7.06
N ARG A 71 5.84 -17.56 -8.26
CA ARG A 71 6.76 -16.48 -8.62
C ARG A 71 6.39 -15.88 -9.97
N LEU A 72 6.57 -14.58 -10.12
CA LEU A 72 6.54 -13.91 -11.42
C LEU A 72 7.73 -12.95 -11.56
N SER A 73 8.11 -12.69 -12.80
CA SER A 73 9.12 -11.69 -13.14
C SER A 73 8.63 -10.79 -14.26
N VAL A 74 9.01 -9.51 -14.18
CA VAL A 74 8.69 -8.49 -15.19
C VAL A 74 9.65 -7.29 -15.06
N GLN A 75 10.34 -6.90 -16.12
CA GLN A 75 11.15 -5.66 -16.19
C GLN A 75 12.08 -5.47 -14.97
N GLY A 76 12.82 -6.52 -14.57
CA GLY A 76 13.72 -6.45 -13.41
C GLY A 76 13.03 -6.50 -12.03
N LEU A 77 11.70 -6.54 -11.97
CA LEU A 77 10.95 -6.90 -10.78
C LEU A 77 10.79 -8.42 -10.72
N THR A 78 11.05 -8.99 -9.55
CA THR A 78 10.59 -10.32 -9.20
C THR A 78 9.69 -10.28 -7.98
N VAL A 79 8.57 -10.99 -8.06
CA VAL A 79 7.60 -11.18 -6.98
C VAL A 79 7.54 -12.67 -6.65
N ALA A 80 7.68 -13.04 -5.38
CA ALA A 80 7.59 -14.43 -4.92
C ALA A 80 6.72 -14.54 -3.66
N ILE A 81 5.90 -15.58 -3.59
CA ILE A 81 5.15 -15.92 -2.38
C ILE A 81 6.10 -16.49 -1.33
N GLY A 82 6.04 -15.92 -0.12
CA GLY A 82 6.70 -16.43 1.08
C GLY A 82 5.69 -16.92 2.11
N GLU A 83 6.16 -17.33 3.29
CA GLU A 83 5.31 -17.96 4.32
C GLU A 83 4.23 -17.03 4.89
N ASP A 84 4.55 -15.75 5.13
CA ASP A 84 3.63 -14.77 5.73
C ASP A 84 3.54 -13.44 4.97
N ALA A 85 4.26 -13.34 3.84
CA ALA A 85 4.40 -12.11 3.06
C ALA A 85 4.77 -12.41 1.60
N ILE A 86 4.62 -11.40 0.75
CA ILE A 86 5.14 -11.42 -0.62
C ILE A 86 6.52 -10.76 -0.64
N GLN A 87 7.53 -11.44 -1.18
CA GLN A 87 8.84 -10.85 -1.37
C GLN A 87 8.93 -10.17 -2.74
N LEU A 88 9.31 -8.90 -2.73
CA LEU A 88 9.71 -8.15 -3.92
C LEU A 88 11.22 -8.04 -3.98
N THR A 89 11.78 -8.28 -5.16
CA THR A 89 13.17 -8.01 -5.50
C THR A 89 13.20 -7.14 -6.74
N PHE A 90 13.94 -6.03 -6.67
CA PHE A 90 14.07 -5.05 -7.73
C PHE A 90 15.51 -5.02 -8.20
N GLU A 91 15.71 -5.07 -9.52
CA GLU A 91 17.01 -4.94 -10.17
C GLU A 91 16.88 -3.97 -11.34
N SER A 92 17.83 -3.04 -11.48
CA SER A 92 17.91 -2.12 -12.63
C SER A 92 19.37 -1.78 -12.94
N GLU A 93 19.66 -1.42 -14.19
CA GLU A 93 20.96 -0.88 -14.56
C GLU A 93 21.19 0.53 -13.96
N HIS A 94 20.10 1.25 -13.72
CA HIS A 94 20.09 2.60 -13.16
C HIS A 94 19.81 2.57 -11.65
N ARG A 95 20.15 3.68 -10.96
CA ARG A 95 19.87 3.80 -9.53
C ARG A 95 18.36 3.90 -9.33
N LEU A 96 17.82 2.99 -8.51
CA LEU A 96 16.41 2.87 -8.19
C LEU A 96 15.83 4.17 -7.63
N PRO A 97 14.53 4.45 -7.88
CA PRO A 97 13.87 5.66 -7.43
C PRO A 97 13.48 5.59 -5.94
N PHE A 98 14.20 4.83 -5.12
CA PHE A 98 13.85 4.57 -3.73
C PHE A 98 14.80 5.27 -2.75
N VAL A 99 14.23 5.77 -1.67
CA VAL A 99 14.96 6.08 -0.43
C VAL A 99 14.54 5.11 0.68
N PRO A 100 15.33 4.96 1.76
CA PRO A 100 15.03 3.97 2.81
C PRO A 100 13.62 4.08 3.41
N SER A 101 13.07 5.30 3.51
CA SER A 101 11.71 5.51 4.01
C SER A 101 10.62 4.97 3.09
N ASP A 102 10.87 4.87 1.78
CA ASP A 102 9.89 4.29 0.84
C ASP A 102 9.64 2.82 1.18
N LEU A 103 10.70 2.06 1.48
CA LEU A 103 10.63 0.61 1.79
C LEU A 103 10.34 0.29 3.27
N ALA A 104 10.16 1.32 4.10
CA ALA A 104 9.74 1.22 5.50
C ALA A 104 8.29 1.70 5.71
N SER A 105 7.54 1.89 4.62
CA SER A 105 6.15 2.38 4.63
C SER A 105 5.17 1.35 5.21
N PRO A 106 3.99 1.76 5.72
CA PRO A 106 2.97 0.84 6.20
C PRO A 106 2.61 -0.26 5.20
N GLY A 107 2.51 -1.50 5.68
CA GLY A 107 2.29 -2.69 4.85
C GLY A 107 3.56 -3.30 4.25
N LEU A 108 4.69 -2.57 4.29
CA LEU A 108 6.00 -3.04 3.86
C LEU A 108 6.89 -3.35 5.06
N ARG A 109 7.77 -4.36 4.93
CA ARG A 109 8.75 -4.72 5.96
C ARG A 109 10.08 -5.16 5.35
N GLU A 110 11.11 -5.06 6.19
CA GLU A 110 12.48 -5.52 5.88
C GLU A 110 13.05 -4.95 4.58
N GLY A 111 12.66 -3.72 4.25
CA GLY A 111 13.16 -2.96 3.12
C GLY A 111 14.68 -2.78 3.17
N LYS A 112 15.37 -3.12 2.08
CA LYS A 112 16.80 -2.88 1.90
C LYS A 112 17.07 -2.36 0.50
N ILE A 113 18.05 -1.48 0.39
CA ILE A 113 18.57 -0.94 -0.86
C ILE A 113 20.05 -1.28 -0.89
N ASP A 114 20.54 -1.75 -2.03
CA ASP A 114 21.93 -2.08 -2.22
C ASP A 114 22.82 -0.83 -2.15
N VAL A 115 24.12 -1.03 -1.90
CA VAL A 115 25.09 0.05 -1.68
C VAL A 115 25.20 0.97 -2.91
N ASP A 116 25.13 0.41 -4.11
CA ASP A 116 25.14 1.17 -5.36
C ASP A 116 23.76 1.81 -5.68
N GLY A 117 22.71 1.33 -5.03
CA GLY A 117 21.32 1.75 -5.20
C GLY A 117 20.64 1.15 -6.42
N ARG A 118 21.18 0.08 -7.01
CA ARG A 118 20.65 -0.56 -8.23
C ARG A 118 19.78 -1.79 -7.95
N GLY A 119 19.93 -2.35 -6.77
CA GLY A 119 19.07 -3.41 -6.25
C GLY A 119 18.31 -2.98 -4.99
N ALA A 120 17.13 -3.56 -4.80
CA ALA A 120 16.38 -3.43 -3.55
C ALA A 120 15.54 -4.68 -3.29
N GLN A 121 15.19 -4.88 -2.03
CA GLN A 121 14.26 -5.92 -1.61
C GLN A 121 13.30 -5.39 -0.54
N VAL A 122 12.06 -5.86 -0.54
CA VAL A 122 11.08 -5.55 0.49
C VAL A 122 10.01 -6.64 0.56
N MET A 123 9.41 -6.85 1.73
CA MET A 123 8.27 -7.74 1.89
C MET A 123 6.96 -6.97 2.01
N ILE A 124 5.91 -7.39 1.29
CA ILE A 124 4.54 -6.90 1.45
C ILE A 124 3.79 -7.82 2.40
N GLN A 125 3.39 -7.30 3.56
CA GLN A 125 2.54 -8.00 4.54
C GLN A 125 1.07 -7.55 4.51
N ALA A 126 0.81 -6.38 3.93
CA ALA A 126 -0.54 -5.88 3.72
C ALA A 126 -0.59 -5.12 2.41
N TRP A 127 -1.57 -5.46 1.57
CA TRP A 127 -1.80 -4.74 0.33
C TRP A 127 -2.39 -3.36 0.60
N GLY A 128 -1.99 -2.35 -0.17
CA GLY A 128 -2.45 -0.98 0.04
C GLY A 128 -1.78 0.03 -0.86
N ILE A 129 -2.02 1.31 -0.58
CA ILE A 129 -1.51 2.44 -1.37
C ILE A 129 0.02 2.41 -1.48
N GLU A 130 0.71 2.09 -0.38
CA GLU A 130 2.18 2.10 -0.33
C GLU A 130 2.81 0.97 -1.16
N ALA A 131 2.25 -0.24 -1.11
CA ALA A 131 2.68 -1.36 -1.95
C ALA A 131 2.47 -1.05 -3.44
N ARG A 132 1.30 -0.52 -3.81
CA ARG A 132 1.00 -0.08 -5.18
C ARG A 132 1.95 1.00 -5.66
N ARG A 133 2.19 2.03 -4.83
CA ARG A 133 3.10 3.13 -5.13
C ARG A 133 4.54 2.64 -5.31
N CYS A 134 4.99 1.70 -4.49
CA CYS A 134 6.32 1.09 -4.60
C CYS A 134 6.49 0.40 -5.96
N LEU A 135 5.54 -0.44 -6.35
CA LEU A 135 5.54 -1.13 -7.65
C LEU A 135 5.46 -0.15 -8.82
N SER A 136 4.52 0.80 -8.79
CA SER A 136 4.33 1.77 -9.88
C SER A 136 5.56 2.64 -10.10
N ARG A 137 6.22 3.11 -9.02
CA ARG A 137 7.44 3.91 -9.15
C ARG A 137 8.59 3.12 -9.77
N PHE A 138 8.72 1.84 -9.42
CA PHE A 138 9.75 1.00 -10.02
C PHE A 138 9.47 0.76 -11.50
N ILE A 139 8.25 0.35 -11.85
CA ILE A 139 7.87 0.12 -13.25
C ILE A 139 8.05 1.39 -14.09
N GLU A 140 7.57 2.54 -13.61
CA GLU A 140 7.78 3.83 -14.30
C GLU A 140 9.27 4.13 -14.50
N HIS A 141 10.10 3.84 -13.49
CA HIS A 141 11.54 4.04 -13.58
C HIS A 141 12.20 3.17 -14.66
N VAL A 142 11.90 1.88 -14.72
CA VAL A 142 12.48 0.99 -15.74
C VAL A 142 11.95 1.32 -17.13
N THR A 143 10.65 1.62 -17.28
CA THR A 143 10.08 2.04 -18.57
C THR A 143 10.71 3.34 -19.10
N ILE A 144 11.09 4.28 -18.22
CA ILE A 144 11.73 5.53 -18.66
C ILE A 144 13.21 5.35 -18.99
N ASN A 145 13.93 4.49 -18.25
CA ASN A 145 15.39 4.41 -18.35
C ASN A 145 15.88 3.25 -19.23
N ASP A 146 15.12 2.17 -19.37
CA ASP A 146 15.54 0.95 -20.07
C ASP A 146 14.95 0.85 -21.50
N ASP A 147 13.93 1.66 -21.86
CA ASP A 147 13.43 1.82 -23.25
C ASP A 147 14.30 2.80 -24.10
N GLY A 148 15.59 2.93 -23.77
CA GLY A 148 16.56 3.87 -24.38
C GLY A 148 17.46 3.28 -25.46
#